data_AF-A0A4Q3YQE5-F1
#
_entry.id   AF-A0A4Q3YQE5-F1
#
_cell.length_a   1.000
_cell.length_b   1.000
_cell.length_c   1.000
_cell.angle_alpha   90.00
_cell.angle_beta   90.00
_cell.angle_gamma   90.00
#
_symmetry.space_group_name_H-M   'P 1'
#
loop_
_entity.id
_entity.type
_entity.pdbx_description
1 polymer ?
#
loop_
_entity_poly.entity_id
_entity_poly.type
_entity_poly.pdbx_seq_one_letter_code
_entity_poly.pdbx_strand_id
1 'polypeptide(L)'
;MSNNPDRDYDIAAAFADGTKLISLAETHGLKPSRIREIARDNVWLVHQRDARPVPPGLPVRTAVAIENSIGIWPTVELGPEIAIRRIEILRSSAGRRAIMGEIDRWLKGLRPQ
;
A
#
# COMPACT_ATOMS: atom_id res chain seq x y z
N MET A 1 -9.39 8.46 -8.23
CA MET A 1 -8.65 7.55 -7.32
C MET A 1 -9.17 7.78 -5.91
N SER A 2 -9.32 6.72 -5.12
CA SER A 2 -9.86 6.78 -3.74
C SER A 2 -8.91 7.54 -2.81
N ASN A 3 -9.47 8.26 -1.84
CA ASN A 3 -8.71 9.05 -0.87
C ASN A 3 -8.16 8.21 0.31
N ASN A 4 -8.45 6.90 0.36
CA ASN A 4 -8.01 6.03 1.47
C ASN A 4 -7.42 4.71 0.92
N PRO A 5 -6.08 4.61 0.74
CA PRO A 5 -5.43 3.43 0.20
C PRO A 5 -5.49 2.20 1.11
N ASP A 6 -5.54 2.39 2.44
CA ASP A 6 -5.62 1.28 3.39
C ASP A 6 -7.00 0.62 3.32
N ARG A 7 -8.07 1.42 3.30
CA ARG A 7 -9.43 0.92 3.07
C ARG A 7 -9.54 0.19 1.73
N ASP A 8 -8.95 0.74 0.68
CA ASP A 8 -9.01 0.13 -0.65
C ASP A 8 -8.27 -1.22 -0.68
N TYR A 9 -7.15 -1.34 0.05
CA TYR A 9 -6.47 -2.61 0.27
C TYR A 9 -7.34 -3.60 1.05
N ASP A 10 -7.97 -3.16 2.15
CA ASP A 10 -8.82 -4.03 2.99
C ASP A 10 -10.00 -4.58 2.18
N ILE A 11 -10.62 -3.75 1.35
CA ILE A 11 -11.68 -4.17 0.42
C ILE A 11 -11.17 -5.24 -0.55
N ALA A 12 -9.98 -5.05 -1.10
CA ALA A 12 -9.40 -6.01 -2.05
C ALA A 12 -9.00 -7.33 -1.39
N ALA A 13 -8.45 -7.28 -0.17
CA ALA A 13 -8.09 -8.45 0.62
C ALA A 13 -9.34 -9.27 0.98
N ALA A 14 -10.37 -8.62 1.55
CA ALA A 14 -11.61 -9.30 1.90
C ALA A 14 -12.33 -9.89 0.66
N PHE A 15 -12.26 -9.21 -0.49
CA PHE A 15 -12.77 -9.75 -1.75
C PHE A 15 -11.98 -10.97 -2.24
N ALA A 16 -10.65 -10.94 -2.15
CA ALA A 16 -9.79 -12.07 -2.51
C ALA A 16 -10.04 -13.30 -1.60
N ASP A 17 -10.37 -13.07 -0.33
CA ASP A 17 -10.78 -14.10 0.64
C ASP A 17 -12.21 -14.62 0.42
N GLY A 18 -12.93 -14.13 -0.61
CA GLY A 18 -14.26 -14.62 -1.00
C GLY A 18 -15.43 -13.86 -0.36
N THR A 19 -15.19 -12.72 0.30
CA THR A 19 -16.27 -11.89 0.86
C THR A 19 -17.16 -11.35 -0.25
N LYS A 20 -18.49 -11.44 -0.07
CA LYS A 20 -19.46 -10.99 -1.07
C LYS A 20 -19.43 -9.47 -1.24
N LEU A 21 -19.50 -9.02 -2.49
CA LEU A 21 -19.51 -7.59 -2.85
C LEU A 21 -20.62 -6.78 -2.14
N ILE A 22 -21.78 -7.39 -1.90
CA ILE A 22 -22.90 -6.74 -1.20
C ILE A 22 -22.54 -6.45 0.25
N SER A 23 -21.95 -7.42 0.96
CA SER A 23 -21.51 -7.24 2.34
C SER A 23 -20.43 -6.16 2.45
N LEU A 24 -19.45 -6.15 1.53
CA LEU A 24 -18.43 -5.10 1.48
C LEU A 24 -19.03 -3.71 1.20
N ALA A 25 -20.03 -3.63 0.32
CA ALA A 25 -20.74 -2.40 0.01
C ALA A 25 -21.46 -1.82 1.25
N GLU A 26 -22.12 -2.68 2.03
CA GLU A 26 -22.77 -2.31 3.29
C GLU A 26 -21.74 -1.87 4.33
N THR A 27 -20.69 -2.66 4.57
CA THR A 27 -19.64 -2.36 5.57
C THR A 27 -18.95 -1.03 5.32
N HIS A 28 -18.66 -0.71 4.06
CA HIS A 28 -17.91 0.50 3.69
C HIS A 28 -18.79 1.66 3.23
N GLY A 29 -20.12 1.48 3.17
CA GLY A 29 -21.06 2.51 2.70
C GLY A 29 -20.84 2.93 1.24
N LEU A 30 -20.43 2.00 0.37
CA LEU A 30 -20.12 2.25 -1.04
C LEU A 30 -21.04 1.47 -1.97
N LYS A 31 -21.20 1.94 -3.22
CA LYS A 31 -21.94 1.18 -4.24
C LYS A 31 -21.22 -0.14 -4.58
N PRO A 32 -21.93 -1.25 -4.82
CA PRO A 32 -21.29 -2.53 -5.20
C PRO A 32 -20.40 -2.44 -6.45
N SER A 33 -20.75 -1.60 -7.42
CA SER A 33 -19.91 -1.32 -8.59
C SER A 33 -18.56 -0.71 -8.19
N ARG A 34 -18.58 0.23 -7.25
CA ARG A 34 -17.37 0.90 -6.74
C ARG A 34 -16.50 -0.05 -5.93
N ILE A 35 -17.08 -0.92 -5.11
CA ILE A 35 -16.35 -1.99 -4.42
C ILE A 35 -15.66 -2.90 -5.43
N ARG A 36 -16.37 -3.32 -6.49
CA ARG A 36 -15.80 -4.18 -7.53
C ARG A 36 -14.62 -3.53 -8.24
N GLU A 37 -14.73 -2.24 -8.59
CA GLU A 37 -13.62 -1.47 -9.18
C GLU A 37 -12.42 -1.46 -8.23
N ILE A 38 -12.62 -1.04 -6.97
CA ILE A 38 -11.55 -0.99 -5.96
C ILE A 38 -10.88 -2.36 -5.80
N ALA A 39 -11.67 -3.43 -5.65
CA ALA A 39 -11.14 -4.77 -5.48
C ALA A 39 -10.31 -5.21 -6.68
N ARG A 40 -10.80 -5.00 -7.91
CA ARG A 40 -10.07 -5.37 -9.13
C ARG A 40 -8.79 -4.56 -9.31
N ASP A 41 -8.84 -3.26 -9.01
CA ASP A 41 -7.70 -2.35 -9.16
C ASP A 41 -6.59 -2.63 -8.13
N ASN A 42 -6.90 -3.31 -7.02
CA ASN A 42 -5.98 -3.53 -5.90
C ASN A 42 -5.70 -5.01 -5.59
N VAL A 43 -6.36 -5.98 -6.24
CA VAL A 43 -6.14 -7.41 -5.96
C VAL A 43 -4.68 -7.84 -6.15
N TRP A 44 -3.99 -7.21 -7.09
CA TRP A 44 -2.56 -7.47 -7.32
C TRP A 44 -1.69 -7.08 -6.10
N LEU A 45 -2.08 -6.06 -5.32
CA LEU A 45 -1.39 -5.68 -4.08
C LEU A 45 -1.51 -6.78 -3.01
N VAL A 46 -2.67 -7.45 -2.96
CA VAL A 46 -2.92 -8.54 -2.01
C VAL A 46 -1.97 -9.70 -2.29
N HIS A 47 -1.87 -10.11 -3.56
CA HIS A 47 -0.94 -11.15 -3.99
C HIS A 47 0.51 -10.77 -3.77
N GLN A 48 0.88 -9.52 -4.07
CA GLN A 48 2.25 -9.07 -3.94
C GLN A 48 2.70 -8.93 -2.47
N ARG A 49 1.79 -8.53 -1.56
CA ARG A 49 2.11 -8.48 -0.14
C ARG A 49 2.45 -9.85 0.44
N ASP A 50 1.79 -10.91 -0.03
CA ASP A 50 1.99 -12.29 0.45
C ASP A 50 1.93 -12.39 1.99
N ALA A 51 0.90 -11.79 2.59
CA ALA A 51 0.69 -11.67 4.04
C ALA A 51 1.80 -10.97 4.86
N ARG A 52 2.88 -10.46 4.23
CA ARG A 52 3.97 -9.76 4.94
C ARG A 52 3.46 -8.52 5.68
N PRO A 53 3.88 -8.27 6.92
CA PRO A 53 3.43 -7.12 7.68
C PRO A 53 3.90 -5.81 7.01
N VAL A 54 3.04 -4.80 7.00
CA VAL A 54 3.39 -3.46 6.52
C VAL A 54 3.66 -2.57 7.74
N PRO A 55 4.78 -1.81 7.76
CA PRO A 55 5.09 -0.93 8.88
C PRO A 55 3.97 0.08 9.18
N PRO A 56 3.72 0.41 10.46
CA PRO A 56 2.74 1.42 10.83
C PRO A 56 3.01 2.76 10.13
N GLY A 57 1.95 3.38 9.61
CA GLY A 57 2.02 4.67 8.91
C GLY A 57 2.55 4.61 7.47
N LEU A 58 2.84 3.41 6.95
CA LEU A 58 3.21 3.19 5.55
C LEU A 58 2.05 2.54 4.80
N PRO A 59 1.51 3.16 3.73
CA PRO A 59 0.47 2.52 2.93
C PRO A 59 0.99 1.27 2.20
N VAL A 60 0.16 0.22 2.08
CA VAL A 60 0.55 -1.05 1.44
C VAL A 60 1.07 -0.85 0.01
N ARG A 61 0.41 0.01 -0.77
CA ARG A 61 0.86 0.37 -2.13
C ARG A 61 2.27 0.92 -2.19
N THR A 62 2.67 1.65 -1.14
CA THR A 62 3.99 2.24 -1.05
C THR A 62 5.01 1.20 -0.62
N ALA A 63 4.63 0.26 0.26
CA ALA A 63 5.48 -0.89 0.56
C ALA A 63 5.79 -1.73 -0.68
N VAL A 64 4.77 -2.02 -1.48
CA VAL A 64 4.91 -2.72 -2.76
C VAL A 64 5.75 -1.92 -3.76
N ALA A 65 5.61 -0.59 -3.81
CA ALA A 65 6.43 0.25 -4.68
C ALA A 65 7.91 0.25 -4.27
N ILE A 66 8.22 0.24 -2.97
CA ILE A 66 9.59 0.11 -2.46
C ILE A 66 10.17 -1.23 -2.92
N GLU A 67 9.45 -2.34 -2.71
CA GLU A 67 9.90 -3.66 -3.12
C GLU A 67 10.15 -3.74 -4.63
N ASN A 68 9.20 -3.27 -5.45
CA ASN A 68 9.35 -3.26 -6.91
C ASN A 68 10.52 -2.39 -7.38
N SER A 69 10.91 -1.39 -6.60
CA SER A 69 11.99 -0.47 -6.98
C SER A 69 13.37 -0.96 -6.58
N ILE A 70 13.50 -1.52 -5.37
CA ILE A 70 14.81 -1.79 -4.75
C ILE A 70 14.96 -3.23 -4.23
N GLY A 71 13.94 -4.07 -4.40
CA GLY A 71 13.93 -5.48 -4.00
C GLY A 71 13.73 -5.73 -2.50
N ILE A 72 13.36 -4.70 -1.74
CA ILE A 72 13.26 -4.75 -0.28
C ILE A 72 11.82 -4.54 0.16
N TRP A 73 11.30 -5.47 0.96
CA TRP A 73 10.06 -5.24 1.68
C TRP A 73 10.34 -4.34 2.90
N PRO A 74 9.61 -3.22 3.08
CA PRO A 74 9.94 -2.28 4.14
C PRO A 74 9.65 -2.85 5.52
N THR A 75 10.62 -2.66 6.41
CA THR A 75 10.46 -2.83 7.86
C THR A 75 10.97 -1.57 8.57
N VAL A 76 10.75 -1.45 9.88
CA VAL A 76 11.26 -0.31 10.67
C VAL A 76 12.79 -0.30 10.66
N GLU A 77 13.40 -1.48 10.76
CA GLU A 77 14.85 -1.70 10.81
C GLU A 77 15.52 -1.34 9.48
N LEU A 78 14.85 -1.59 8.36
CA LEU A 78 15.34 -1.26 7.01
C LEU A 78 15.06 0.19 6.59
N GLY A 79 14.38 0.97 7.45
CA GLY A 79 14.09 2.38 7.21
C GLY A 79 15.30 3.23 6.80
N PRO A 80 16.46 3.13 7.49
CA PRO A 80 17.68 3.84 7.11
C PRO A 80 18.20 3.47 5.70
N GLU A 81 18.16 2.20 5.32
CA GLU A 81 18.58 1.75 3.99
C GLU A 81 17.64 2.28 2.91
N ILE A 82 16.32 2.21 3.16
CA ILE A 82 15.30 2.78 2.26
C ILE A 82 15.51 4.29 2.10
N ALA A 83 15.89 4.99 3.17
CA ALA A 83 16.18 6.42 3.12
C ALA A 83 17.36 6.75 2.20
N ILE A 84 18.43 5.94 2.22
CA ILE A 84 19.60 6.10 1.36
C ILE A 84 19.21 5.84 -0.11
N ARG A 85 18.41 4.80 -0.37
CA ARG A 85 18.02 4.36 -1.72
C ARG A 85 16.80 5.09 -2.30
N ARG A 86 16.35 6.18 -1.68
CA ARG A 86 15.19 6.98 -2.12
C ARG A 86 15.25 7.45 -3.57
N ILE A 87 16.43 7.84 -4.03
CA ILE A 87 16.61 8.32 -5.41
C ILE A 87 16.39 7.17 -6.40
N GLU A 88 16.78 5.95 -6.05
CA GLU A 88 16.51 4.75 -6.87
C GLU A 88 15.01 4.49 -6.95
N ILE A 89 14.30 4.58 -5.82
CA ILE A 89 12.83 4.44 -5.78
C ILE A 89 12.15 5.50 -6.64
N LEU A 90 12.59 6.75 -6.57
CA LEU A 90 12.05 7.82 -7.40
C LEU A 90 12.29 7.61 -8.90
N ARG A 91 13.43 7.01 -9.27
CA ARG A 91 13.83 6.77 -10.67
C ARG A 91 13.24 5.48 -11.25
N SER A 92 12.66 4.61 -10.44
CA SER A 92 12.06 3.36 -10.90
C SER A 92 10.76 3.60 -11.66
N SER A 93 10.26 2.57 -12.35
CA SER A 93 8.94 2.59 -12.98
C SER A 93 7.79 2.73 -11.98
N ALA A 94 8.01 2.39 -10.71
CA ALA A 94 7.07 2.57 -9.61
C ALA A 94 7.21 3.95 -8.94
N GLY A 95 8.23 4.74 -9.29
CA GLY A 95 8.53 6.05 -8.72
C GLY A 95 7.43 7.08 -9.01
N ARG A 96 6.75 7.55 -7.95
CA ARG A 96 5.77 8.65 -8.04
C ARG A 96 6.01 9.65 -6.91
N ARG A 97 5.79 10.94 -7.18
CA ARG A 97 5.93 11.99 -6.14
C ARG A 97 5.05 11.73 -4.91
N ALA A 98 3.84 11.20 -5.11
CA ALA A 98 2.95 10.82 -4.02
C ALA A 98 3.53 9.71 -3.14
N ILE A 99 4.14 8.69 -3.76
CA ILE A 99 4.84 7.59 -3.05
C ILE A 99 6.02 8.14 -2.26
N MET A 100 6.81 9.05 -2.84
CA MET A 100 7.90 9.70 -2.11
C MET A 100 7.41 10.48 -0.89
N GLY A 101 6.31 11.23 -1.02
CA GLY A 101 5.72 11.93 0.12
C GLY A 101 5.18 10.99 1.22
N GLU A 102 4.78 9.77 0.88
CA GLU A 102 4.42 8.73 1.86
C GLU A 102 5.65 8.15 2.55
N ILE A 103 6.71 7.84 1.79
CA ILE A 103 8.01 7.41 2.32
C ILE A 103 8.63 8.49 3.23
N ASP A 104 8.48 9.76 2.88
CA ASP A 104 8.91 10.92 3.67
C ASP A 104 8.23 10.98 5.03
N ARG A 105 6.91 10.90 5.04
CA ARG A 105 6.13 10.94 6.26
C ARG A 105 6.43 9.74 7.15
N TRP A 106 6.51 8.55 6.57
CA TRP A 106 6.83 7.33 7.30
C TRP A 106 8.22 7.42 7.96
N LEU A 107 9.28 7.72 7.18
CA LEU A 107 10.64 7.81 7.72
C LEU A 107 10.81 8.93 8.76
N LYS A 108 10.06 10.03 8.64
CA LYS A 108 10.02 11.08 9.67
C LYS A 108 9.41 10.56 10.98
N GLY A 109 8.37 9.73 10.90
CA GLY A 109 7.72 9.12 12.05
C GLY A 109 8.57 8.07 12.78
N LEU A 110 9.60 7.52 12.13
CA LEU A 110 10.51 6.54 12.75
C LEU A 110 11.61 7.18 13.61
N ARG A 111 11.89 8.48 13.45
CA ARG A 111 12.93 9.15 14.23
C ARG A 111 12.41 9.43 15.64
N PRO A 112 13.12 9.00 16.70
CA PRO A 112 12.82 9.49 18.05
C PRO A 112 12.96 11.01 18.05
N GLN A 113 11.99 11.69 18.66
CA GLN A 113 11.98 13.15 18.83
C GLN A 113 13.07 13.58 19.80
#